data_AF-A0A0F9CB41-F1
#
_entry.id   AF-A0A0F9CB41-F1
#
_cell.length_a   1.000
_cell.length_b   1.000
_cell.length_c   1.000
_cell.angle_alpha   90.00
_cell.angle_beta   90.00
_cell.angle_gamma   90.00
#
_symmetry.space_group_name_H-M   'P 1'
#
loop_
_entity.id
_entity.type
_entity.pdbx_description
1 polymer ?
#
loop_
_entity_poly.entity_id
_entity_poly.type
_entity_poly.pdbx_seq_one_letter_code
_entity_poly.pdbx_strand_id
1 'polypeptide(L)'
;MKIRTGFVSNSSSSSFIIENHSNEHRTLVGFVAENPQLIEQYNKQYGRDNISQLRLLFSAKETNIVFEPNEAKKCVFGDEQGTLIGEVFDYILRDGGESENFSWRLIDCR
;
A
#
# COMPACT_ATOMS: atom_id res chain seq x y z
N MET A 1 -34.25 10.54 24.81
CA MET A 1 -32.94 10.66 24.11
C MET A 1 -32.84 9.51 23.11
N LYS A 2 -32.68 9.79 21.81
CA LYS A 2 -32.43 8.77 20.78
C LYS A 2 -30.93 8.48 20.76
N ILE A 3 -30.51 7.32 21.24
CA ILE A 3 -29.13 6.86 21.13
C ILE A 3 -28.93 6.47 19.67
N ARG A 4 -28.26 7.32 18.89
CA ARG A 4 -27.71 6.92 17.59
C ARG A 4 -26.47 6.09 17.91
N THR A 5 -26.61 4.77 17.93
CA THR A 5 -25.47 3.86 17.80
C THR A 5 -24.94 4.00 16.38
N GLY A 6 -24.14 5.05 16.15
CA GLY A 6 -23.26 5.10 15.01
C GLY A 6 -22.27 3.95 15.20
N PHE A 7 -22.44 2.89 14.41
CA PHE A 7 -21.35 1.97 14.15
C PHE A 7 -20.24 2.82 13.52
N VAL A 8 -19.27 3.23 14.34
CA VAL A 8 -17.99 3.69 13.82
C VAL A 8 -17.31 2.41 13.36
N SER A 9 -17.43 2.12 12.06
CA SER A 9 -16.53 1.14 11.46
C SER A 9 -15.16 1.76 11.58
N ASN A 10 -14.32 1.25 12.48
CA ASN A 10 -12.93 1.71 12.62
C ASN A 10 -12.05 1.21 11.45
N SER A 11 -12.66 0.80 10.34
CA SER A 11 -11.97 0.43 9.13
C SER A 11 -11.50 1.70 8.45
N SER A 12 -10.25 2.07 8.73
CA SER A 12 -9.64 3.23 8.09
C SER A 12 -8.89 2.75 6.87
N SER A 13 -9.20 3.35 5.73
CA SER A 13 -8.46 3.11 4.50
C SER A 13 -7.76 4.40 4.08
N SER A 14 -6.49 4.28 3.69
CA SER A 14 -5.72 5.40 3.18
C SER A 14 -5.60 5.32 1.67
N SER A 15 -5.72 6.49 1.04
CA SER A 15 -5.55 6.68 -0.39
C SER A 15 -4.16 7.25 -0.69
N PHE A 16 -3.46 6.61 -1.62
CA PHE A 16 -2.13 7.00 -2.05
C PHE A 16 -2.13 7.25 -3.57
N ILE A 17 -1.32 8.20 -4.03
CA ILE A 17 -0.87 8.19 -5.43
C ILE A 17 0.39 7.36 -5.47
N ILE A 18 0.42 6.39 -6.39
CA ILE A 18 1.66 5.73 -6.81
C ILE A 18 1.87 6.09 -8.29
N GLU A 19 3.02 6.64 -8.60
CA GLU A 19 3.40 7.09 -9.93
C GLU A 19 4.56 6.25 -10.44
N ASN A 20 4.42 5.72 -11.66
CA ASN A 20 5.48 5.01 -12.38
C ASN A 20 6.26 5.99 -13.25
N HIS A 21 7.54 6.20 -12.97
CA HIS A 21 8.44 7.08 -13.74
C HIS A 21 9.13 6.38 -14.91
N SER A 22 8.93 5.07 -15.06
CA SER A 22 9.54 4.33 -16.15
C SER A 22 8.73 4.46 -17.46
N ASN A 23 9.43 4.32 -18.59
CA ASN A 23 8.82 4.26 -19.92
C ASN A 23 8.24 2.87 -20.25
N GLU A 24 8.12 2.00 -19.26
CA GLU A 24 7.65 0.62 -19.40
C GLU A 24 6.43 0.38 -18.50
N HIS A 25 5.60 -0.61 -18.85
CA HIS A 25 4.53 -1.04 -17.97
C HIS A 25 5.12 -1.69 -16.73
N ARG A 26 4.67 -1.24 -15.56
CA ARG A 26 5.07 -1.82 -14.28
C ARG A 26 3.84 -2.31 -13.53
N THR A 27 4.08 -3.13 -12.51
CA THR A 27 3.00 -3.71 -11.69
C THR A 27 3.27 -3.42 -10.22
N LEU A 28 2.25 -3.59 -9.38
CA LEU A 28 2.41 -3.51 -7.94
C LEU A 28 3.41 -4.54 -7.39
N VAL A 29 3.51 -5.69 -8.05
CA VAL A 29 4.56 -6.69 -7.74
C VAL A 29 5.93 -6.11 -8.01
N GLY A 30 6.11 -5.40 -9.13
CA GLY A 30 7.34 -4.68 -9.45
C GLY A 30 7.67 -3.61 -8.42
N PHE A 31 6.67 -2.83 -8.00
CA PHE A 31 6.81 -1.83 -6.94
C PHE A 31 7.31 -2.45 -5.62
N VAL A 32 6.71 -3.56 -5.18
CA VAL A 32 7.11 -4.28 -3.96
C VAL A 32 8.50 -4.91 -4.10
N ALA A 33 8.83 -5.44 -5.29
CA ALA A 33 10.14 -6.04 -5.54
C ALA A 33 11.26 -5.00 -5.53
N GLU A 34 10.99 -3.79 -6.04
CA GLU A 34 11.93 -2.67 -6.07
C GLU A 34 12.13 -2.05 -4.68
N ASN A 35 11.14 -2.18 -3.79
CA ASN A 35 11.13 -1.54 -2.48
C ASN A 35 11.14 -2.54 -1.29
N PRO A 36 12.15 -3.43 -1.17
CA PRO A 36 12.26 -4.37 -0.04
C PRO A 36 12.36 -3.67 1.31
N GLN A 37 12.90 -2.45 1.35
CA GLN A 37 13.04 -1.67 2.59
C GLN A 37 11.70 -1.38 3.27
N LEU A 38 10.59 -1.31 2.52
CA LEU A 38 9.26 -1.05 3.10
C LEU A 38 8.85 -2.18 4.05
N ILE A 39 9.10 -3.43 3.67
CA ILE A 39 8.74 -4.56 4.54
C ILE A 39 9.67 -4.66 5.75
N GLU A 40 10.95 -4.31 5.59
CA GLU A 40 11.89 -4.26 6.71
C GLU A 40 11.49 -3.19 7.73
N GLN A 41 11.09 -2.00 7.26
CA GLN A 41 10.61 -0.92 8.11
C GLN A 41 9.30 -1.31 8.81
N TYR A 42 8.36 -1.92 8.09
CA TYR A 42 7.12 -2.44 8.67
C TYR A 42 7.41 -3.46 9.78
N ASN A 43 8.28 -4.45 9.53
CA ASN A 43 8.65 -5.44 10.53
C ASN A 43 9.38 -4.81 11.73
N LYS A 44 10.22 -3.80 11.50
CA LYS A 44 10.91 -3.09 12.60
C LYS A 44 9.93 -2.31 13.49
N GLN A 45 8.90 -1.71 12.91
CA GLN A 45 7.98 -0.83 13.62
C GLN A 45 6.76 -1.58 14.20
N TYR A 46 6.24 -2.55 13.47
CA TYR A 46 4.98 -3.26 13.77
C TYR A 46 5.14 -4.78 13.85
N GLY A 47 6.32 -5.33 13.58
CA GLY A 47 6.56 -6.76 13.33
C GLY A 47 6.37 -7.69 14.52
N ARG A 48 5.13 -7.87 14.94
CA ARG A 48 4.71 -9.04 15.74
C ARG A 48 4.92 -10.35 14.99
N ASP A 49 4.81 -10.33 13.65
CA ASP A 49 4.68 -11.56 12.84
C ASP A 49 5.81 -11.80 11.82
N ASN A 50 6.86 -10.97 11.77
CA ASN A 50 7.99 -11.09 10.83
C ASN A 50 7.54 -11.44 9.39
N ILE A 51 6.76 -10.55 8.78
CA ILE A 51 6.20 -10.78 7.45
C ILE A 51 7.35 -10.81 6.43
N SER A 52 7.42 -11.87 5.63
CA SER A 52 8.43 -11.99 4.58
C SER A 52 8.05 -11.20 3.33
N GLN A 53 9.06 -10.69 2.62
CA GLN A 53 8.87 -10.01 1.33
C GLN A 53 8.12 -10.90 0.32
N LEU A 54 8.37 -12.21 0.34
CA LEU A 54 7.65 -13.17 -0.51
C LEU A 54 6.14 -13.15 -0.26
N ARG A 55 5.72 -13.12 1.02
CA ARG A 55 4.30 -13.09 1.38
C ARG A 55 3.63 -11.79 0.88
N LEU A 56 4.35 -10.67 0.97
CA LEU A 56 3.88 -9.38 0.44
C LEU A 56 3.79 -9.40 -1.10
N LEU A 57 4.77 -9.97 -1.80
CA LEU A 57 4.75 -10.14 -3.25
C LEU A 57 3.56 -11.00 -3.72
N PHE A 58 3.24 -12.07 -2.99
CA PHE A 58 2.04 -12.87 -3.28
C PHE A 58 0.75 -12.05 -3.15
N SER A 59 0.61 -11.28 -2.07
CA SER A 59 -0.55 -10.41 -1.87
C SER A 59 -0.64 -9.30 -2.94
N ALA A 60 0.51 -8.75 -3.36
CA ALA A 60 0.57 -7.79 -4.47
C ALA A 60 0.09 -8.40 -5.79
N LYS A 61 0.49 -9.66 -6.05
CA LYS A 61 0.11 -10.39 -7.25
C LYS A 61 -1.40 -10.65 -7.30
N GLU A 62 -2.04 -10.94 -6.17
CA GLU A 62 -3.51 -11.10 -6.09
C GLU A 62 -4.26 -9.80 -6.41
N THR A 63 -3.66 -8.65 -6.08
CA THR A 63 -4.27 -7.33 -6.28
C THR A 63 -4.27 -6.91 -7.77
N ASN A 64 -3.39 -7.49 -8.61
CA ASN A 64 -3.34 -7.29 -10.07
C ASN A 64 -3.35 -5.81 -10.54
N ILE A 65 -2.72 -4.90 -9.79
CA ILE A 65 -2.60 -3.49 -10.19
C ILE A 65 -1.43 -3.34 -11.17
N VAL A 66 -1.74 -2.70 -12.30
CA VAL A 66 -0.79 -2.34 -13.36
C VAL A 66 -0.68 -0.81 -13.41
N PHE A 67 0.53 -0.30 -13.63
CA PHE A 67 0.85 1.10 -13.85
C PHE A 67 1.36 1.27 -15.27
N GLU A 68 0.68 2.12 -16.03
CA GLU A 68 1.12 2.52 -17.36
C GLU A 68 2.40 3.36 -17.26
N PRO A 69 3.19 3.47 -18.35
CA PRO A 69 4.37 4.33 -18.39
C PRO A 69 4.02 5.78 -18.01
N ASN A 70 4.77 6.39 -17.09
CA ASN A 70 4.54 7.77 -16.63
C ASN A 70 3.13 8.01 -16.03
N GLU A 71 2.45 6.96 -15.54
CA GLU A 71 1.12 7.07 -14.95
C GLU A 71 1.18 7.27 -13.43
N ALA A 72 0.52 8.33 -12.95
CA ALA A 72 0.14 8.52 -11.56
C ALA A 72 -1.24 7.89 -11.30
N LYS A 73 -1.28 6.77 -10.60
CA LYS A 73 -2.52 6.04 -10.29
C LYS A 73 -2.87 6.16 -8.80
N LYS A 74 -4.15 6.40 -8.53
CA LYS A 74 -4.68 6.38 -7.16
C LYS A 74 -4.91 4.94 -6.72
N CYS A 75 -4.25 4.54 -5.64
CA CYS A 75 -4.43 3.25 -4.99
C CYS A 75 -5.00 3.45 -3.59
N VAL A 76 -5.93 2.59 -3.19
CA VAL A 76 -6.51 2.60 -1.84
C VAL A 76 -6.06 1.33 -1.14
N PHE A 77 -5.45 1.49 0.03
CA PHE A 77 -4.99 0.40 0.87
C PHE A 77 -5.63 0.54 2.24
N GLY A 78 -6.13 -0.57 2.77
CA GLY A 78 -6.78 -0.61 4.07
C GLY A 78 -7.02 -2.04 4.53
N ASP A 79 -7.52 -2.16 5.75
CA ASP A 79 -7.94 -3.43 6.36
C ASP A 79 -9.24 -3.97 5.77
N GLU A 80 -10.06 -3.10 5.16
CA GLU A 80 -11.35 -3.45 4.53
C GLU A 80 -11.22 -4.50 3.43
N GLN A 81 -10.10 -4.50 2.69
CA GLN A 81 -9.87 -5.49 1.64
C GLN A 81 -9.36 -6.82 2.21
N GLY A 82 -8.99 -6.89 3.50
CA GLY A 82 -8.47 -8.08 4.16
C GLY A 82 -7.16 -8.62 3.57
N THR A 83 -6.45 -7.82 2.77
CA THR A 83 -5.19 -8.21 2.13
C THR A 83 -4.00 -7.76 2.95
N LEU A 84 -2.95 -8.59 2.98
CA LEU A 84 -1.71 -8.27 3.67
C LEU A 84 -1.06 -7.00 3.12
N ILE A 85 -1.11 -6.81 1.79
CA ILE A 85 -0.57 -5.59 1.18
C ILE A 85 -1.35 -4.35 1.57
N GLY A 86 -2.68 -4.46 1.73
CA GLY A 86 -3.53 -3.37 2.20
C GLY A 86 -3.10 -2.89 3.58
N GLU A 87 -2.95 -3.83 4.52
CA GLU A 87 -2.49 -3.54 5.88
C GLU A 87 -1.07 -2.93 5.88
N VAL A 88 -0.11 -3.58 5.23
CA VAL A 88 1.29 -3.11 5.23
C VAL A 88 1.41 -1.72 4.60
N PHE A 89 0.75 -1.50 3.47
CA PHE A 89 0.85 -0.24 2.73
C PHE A 89 0.09 0.90 3.38
N ASP A 90 -1.03 0.62 4.04
CA ASP A 90 -1.74 1.63 4.81
C ASP A 90 -0.84 2.25 5.88
N TYR A 91 -0.01 1.45 6.57
CA TYR A 91 0.90 1.98 7.59
C TYR A 91 2.21 2.53 7.02
N ILE A 92 2.83 1.86 6.05
CA ILE A 92 4.21 2.17 5.65
C ILE A 92 4.34 3.24 4.57
N LEU A 93 3.32 3.46 3.74
CA LEU A 93 3.40 4.44 2.65
C LEU A 93 3.04 5.87 3.11
N ARG A 94 2.68 6.06 4.39
CA ARG A 94 2.17 7.35 4.92
C ARG A 94 3.18 8.49 4.83
N ASP A 95 4.46 8.18 5.00
CA ASP A 95 5.55 9.17 4.92
C ASP A 95 5.87 9.58 3.47
N GLY A 96 5.28 8.90 2.48
CA GLY A 96 5.64 9.04 1.08
C GLY A 96 7.03 8.51 0.79
N GLY A 97 7.46 8.61 -0.46
CA GLY A 97 8.80 8.19 -0.86
C GLY A 97 8.96 8.09 -2.37
N GLU A 98 10.18 7.81 -2.77
CA GLU A 98 10.57 7.59 -4.14
C GLU A 98 11.56 6.44 -4.24
N SER A 99 11.54 5.77 -5.38
CA SER A 99 12.45 4.74 -5.83
C SER A 99 12.84 5.02 -7.27
N GLU A 100 13.61 4.13 -7.89
CA GLU A 100 14.12 4.34 -9.25
C GLU A 100 12.99 4.52 -10.28
N ASN A 101 11.97 3.67 -10.22
CA ASN A 101 10.85 3.68 -11.17
C ASN A 101 9.54 4.17 -10.55
N PHE A 102 9.49 4.46 -9.26
CA PHE A 102 8.24 4.83 -8.61
C PHE A 102 8.35 6.00 -7.65
N SER A 103 7.25 6.71 -7.45
CA SER A 103 7.08 7.60 -6.30
C SER A 103 5.69 7.41 -5.71
N TRP A 104 5.55 7.65 -4.41
CA TRP A 104 4.28 7.55 -3.73
C TRP A 104 4.07 8.64 -2.70
N ARG A 105 2.81 9.00 -2.50
CA ARG A 105 2.40 9.98 -1.49
C ARG A 105 0.99 9.72 -1.00
N LEU A 106 0.77 9.99 0.27
CA LEU A 106 -0.55 9.98 0.89
C LEU A 106 -1.38 11.16 0.37
N ILE A 107 -2.65 10.90 0.05
CA ILE A 107 -3.61 11.93 -0.40
C ILE A 107 -4.70 12.16 0.65
N ASP A 108 -5.21 11.07 1.24
CA ASP A 108 -6.38 11.11 2.10
C ASP A 108 -6.36 9.89 3.04
N CYS A 109 -6.74 10.09 4.30
CA CYS A 109 -7.01 9.03 5.27
C CYS A 109 -8.50 9.12 5.63
N ARG A 110 -9.26 8.06 5.37
CA ARG A 110 -10.69 8.01 5.64
C ARG A 110 -11.03 7.10 6.80
#